data_AF-C5C2J7-F1
#
_entry.id   AF-C5C2J7-F1
#
_cell.length_a   1.000
_cell.length_b   1.000
_cell.length_c   1.000
_cell.angle_alpha   90.00
_cell.angle_beta   90.00
_cell.angle_gamma   90.00
#
_symmetry.space_group_name_H-M   'P 1'
#
loop_
_entity.id
_entity.type
_entity.pdbx_description
1 polymer ?
#
loop_
_entity_poly.entity_id
_entity_poly.type
_entity_poly.pdbx_seq_one_letter_code
_entity_poly.pdbx_strand_id
1 'polypeptide(L)'
;MAAWFRRRRAEREDRPEAPDAVAEESVAAPEREPIPLALPDVAPEEEATSSAEYAEPELVLGTAPSETVADVSWSDGAGAVVVGIVHAGEPGADEAAADAVRAAIEQGLTRAVSEDVLATVPGSAREDYPVIVSVRIAEDAAGEGVHAMLSGARKQFARGGRVRLVVDAVPRDELRG
;
A
#
# COMPACT_ATOMS: atom_id res chain seq x y z
N MET A 1 -38.20 -2.38 33.99
CA MET A 1 -39.12 -3.44 33.52
C MET A 1 -40.14 -2.77 32.61
N ALA A 2 -40.03 -2.82 31.28
CA ALA A 2 -40.15 -3.94 30.36
C ALA A 2 -41.44 -3.76 29.51
N ALA A 3 -41.45 -4.38 28.33
CA ALA A 3 -42.53 -4.50 27.34
C ALA A 3 -42.56 -3.36 26.30
N TRP A 4 -42.07 -3.54 25.06
CA TRP A 4 -42.43 -4.56 24.07
C TRP A 4 -43.95 -4.64 23.92
N PHE A 5 -44.54 -3.98 22.91
CA PHE A 5 -45.63 -4.60 22.16
C PHE A 5 -46.06 -3.89 20.86
N ARG A 6 -45.92 -4.67 19.77
CA ARG A 6 -46.91 -4.96 18.70
C ARG A 6 -47.23 -3.84 17.70
N ARG A 7 -46.91 -3.95 16.39
CA ARG A 7 -47.25 -4.97 15.37
C ARG A 7 -48.68 -4.84 14.82
N ARG A 8 -48.75 -4.73 13.49
CA ARG A 8 -49.84 -5.11 12.55
C ARG A 8 -51.18 -4.36 12.65
N ARG A 9 -51.48 -3.57 11.61
CA ARG A 9 -52.83 -3.51 11.02
C ARG A 9 -52.82 -2.82 9.66
N ALA A 10 -52.68 -3.60 8.60
CA ALA A 10 -53.23 -3.28 7.27
C ALA A 10 -53.24 -4.54 6.40
N GLU A 11 -53.83 -5.62 6.92
CA GLU A 11 -54.41 -6.69 6.12
C GLU A 11 -55.93 -6.61 6.35
N ARG A 12 -56.67 -6.29 5.30
CA ARG A 12 -58.08 -6.64 5.09
C ARG A 12 -58.07 -7.46 3.79
N GLU A 13 -58.29 -8.77 3.90
CA GLU A 13 -59.55 -9.43 3.47
C GLU A 13 -59.71 -9.32 1.95
N ASP A 14 -59.62 -10.37 1.13
CA ASP A 14 -60.36 -11.63 1.22
C ASP A 14 -59.80 -12.65 0.18
N ARG A 15 -59.69 -13.94 0.55
CA ARG A 15 -59.37 -15.11 -0.31
C ARG A 15 -60.62 -15.48 -1.13
N PRO A 16 -60.57 -16.18 -2.29
CA PRO A 16 -60.10 -17.57 -2.34
C PRO A 16 -59.52 -18.09 -3.69
N GLU A 17 -58.94 -19.29 -3.63
CA GLU A 17 -58.90 -20.36 -4.65
C GLU A 17 -58.29 -20.10 -6.05
N ALA A 18 -57.19 -20.81 -6.31
CA ALA A 18 -56.85 -21.27 -7.67
C ALA A 18 -57.83 -22.39 -8.08
N PRO A 19 -58.11 -22.54 -9.39
CA PRO A 19 -57.46 -23.65 -10.08
C PRO A 19 -57.02 -23.37 -11.52
N ASP A 20 -56.12 -24.24 -11.95
CA ASP A 20 -55.61 -24.56 -13.28
C ASP A 20 -56.50 -24.31 -14.52
N ALA A 21 -55.77 -24.14 -15.63
CA ALA A 21 -56.04 -24.69 -16.98
C ALA A 21 -56.34 -23.70 -18.14
N VAL A 22 -55.31 -23.59 -18.98
CA VAL A 22 -55.26 -23.72 -20.46
C VAL A 22 -55.92 -22.68 -21.38
N ALA A 23 -55.12 -22.07 -22.26
CA ALA A 23 -55.20 -22.19 -23.72
C ALA A 23 -54.07 -21.39 -24.41
N GLU A 24 -53.31 -22.09 -25.25
CA GLU A 24 -52.23 -21.58 -26.12
C GLU A 24 -52.75 -20.82 -27.34
N GLU A 25 -51.81 -20.17 -28.04
CA GLU A 25 -51.72 -19.90 -29.51
C GLU A 25 -51.44 -18.41 -29.80
N SER A 26 -50.18 -17.92 -29.88
CA SER A 26 -49.03 -18.19 -30.79
C SER A 26 -48.98 -17.22 -31.98
N VAL A 27 -47.96 -16.34 -32.02
CA VAL A 27 -47.17 -16.02 -33.23
C VAL A 27 -45.73 -15.62 -32.79
N ALA A 28 -44.75 -16.33 -33.36
CA ALA A 28 -43.28 -16.20 -33.26
C ALA A 28 -42.74 -14.83 -33.76
N ALA A 29 -41.47 -14.37 -33.61
CA ALA A 29 -40.13 -14.96 -33.43
C ALA A 29 -39.12 -13.82 -33.04
N PRO A 30 -37.79 -14.00 -32.89
CA PRO A 30 -36.97 -15.21 -32.73
C PRO A 30 -36.11 -15.22 -31.44
N GLU A 31 -35.61 -16.40 -31.13
CA GLU A 31 -34.66 -16.73 -30.06
C GLU A 31 -33.39 -15.88 -30.12
N ARG A 32 -33.01 -15.26 -29.00
CA ARG A 32 -31.62 -14.90 -28.77
C ARG A 32 -30.98 -16.06 -28.00
N GLU A 33 -30.20 -16.85 -28.72
CA GLU A 33 -29.24 -17.79 -28.14
C GLU A 33 -28.40 -17.06 -27.06
N PRO A 34 -28.08 -17.70 -25.93
CA PRO A 34 -27.08 -17.16 -25.03
C PRO A 34 -25.76 -17.16 -25.79
N ILE A 35 -25.23 -15.99 -26.14
CA ILE A 35 -23.87 -15.91 -26.68
C ILE A 35 -22.94 -16.40 -25.57
N PRO A 36 -22.22 -17.53 -25.73
CA PRO A 36 -21.09 -17.81 -24.87
C PRO A 36 -20.02 -16.77 -25.23
N LEU A 37 -19.93 -15.70 -24.46
CA LEU A 37 -18.69 -14.93 -24.41
C LEU A 37 -17.68 -15.80 -23.67
N ALA A 38 -16.99 -16.62 -24.46
CA ALA A 38 -15.69 -17.14 -24.12
C ALA A 38 -14.88 -15.99 -23.52
N LEU A 39 -14.62 -16.05 -22.22
CA LEU A 39 -13.51 -15.32 -21.65
C LEU A 39 -12.29 -15.78 -22.46
N PRO A 40 -11.49 -14.89 -23.05
CA PRO A 40 -10.17 -15.30 -23.47
C PRO A 40 -9.50 -15.92 -22.25
N ASP A 41 -9.02 -17.15 -22.42
CA ASP A 41 -8.08 -17.80 -21.53
C ASP A 41 -6.83 -16.92 -21.57
N VAL A 42 -6.83 -15.86 -20.75
CA VAL A 42 -5.62 -15.12 -20.45
C VAL A 42 -4.85 -16.05 -19.54
N ALA A 43 -4.06 -16.91 -20.15
CA ALA A 43 -2.87 -17.47 -19.52
C ALA A 43 -2.25 -16.35 -18.67
N PRO A 44 -1.85 -16.60 -17.42
CA PRO A 44 -1.33 -15.55 -16.55
C PRO A 44 -0.24 -14.82 -17.31
N GLU A 45 -0.52 -13.58 -17.72
CA GLU A 45 0.48 -12.69 -18.25
C GLU A 45 1.49 -12.55 -17.12
N GLU A 46 2.63 -13.21 -17.26
CA GLU A 46 3.82 -12.88 -16.50
C GLU A 46 3.99 -11.37 -16.62
N GLU A 47 3.71 -10.66 -15.53
CA GLU A 47 4.12 -9.26 -15.36
C GLU A 47 5.64 -9.22 -15.41
N ALA A 48 6.19 -9.25 -16.62
CA ALA A 48 7.55 -8.85 -16.92
C ALA A 48 7.60 -7.32 -16.79
N THR A 49 7.50 -6.81 -15.56
CA THR A 49 8.05 -5.50 -15.24
C THR A 49 9.45 -5.73 -14.72
N SER A 50 10.39 -5.49 -15.63
CA SER A 50 11.82 -5.38 -15.38
C SER A 50 12.09 -4.75 -14.01
N SER A 51 12.47 -5.59 -13.05
CA SER A 51 13.15 -5.10 -11.86
C SER A 51 14.50 -4.63 -12.35
N ALA A 52 14.63 -3.31 -12.58
CA ALA A 52 15.95 -2.71 -12.44
C ALA A 52 16.40 -3.11 -11.04
N GLU A 53 17.36 -4.03 -10.97
CA GLU A 53 18.05 -4.42 -9.75
C GLU A 53 18.76 -3.16 -9.26
N TYR A 54 18.03 -2.33 -8.51
CA TYR A 54 18.64 -1.33 -7.67
C TYR A 54 19.31 -2.14 -6.58
N ALA A 55 20.64 -2.21 -6.61
CA ALA A 55 21.41 -2.71 -5.49
C ALA A 55 20.91 -2.00 -4.24
N GLU A 56 20.50 -2.78 -3.24
CA GLU A 56 20.02 -2.23 -1.98
C GLU A 56 21.10 -1.29 -1.43
N PRO A 57 20.78 -0.02 -1.16
CA PRO A 57 21.78 0.91 -0.67
C PRO A 57 22.32 0.39 0.66
N GLU A 58 23.64 0.22 0.75
CA GLU A 58 24.31 -0.13 2.01
C GLU A 58 24.18 1.07 2.95
N LEU A 59 23.17 1.02 3.83
CA LEU A 59 22.89 2.06 4.80
C LEU A 59 23.93 2.01 5.94
N VAL A 60 24.86 2.97 5.94
CA VAL A 60 25.76 3.21 7.08
C VAL A 60 24.99 4.00 8.15
N LEU A 61 24.33 3.29 9.06
CA LEU A 61 23.52 3.91 10.12
C LEU A 61 24.26 3.85 11.45
N GLY A 62 24.62 5.01 12.00
CA GLY A 62 25.22 5.17 13.32
C GLY A 62 24.24 5.74 14.36
N THR A 63 23.00 5.26 14.40
CA THR A 63 21.95 5.83 15.27
C THR A 63 21.44 4.86 16.33
N ALA A 64 21.25 5.39 17.54
CA ALA A 64 20.81 4.64 18.72
C ALA A 64 19.38 4.07 18.54
N PRO A 65 19.09 2.88 19.08
CA PRO A 65 17.89 2.08 18.79
C PRO A 65 16.55 2.62 19.34
N SER A 66 16.45 3.89 19.72
CA SER A 66 15.25 4.47 20.34
C SER A 66 14.63 5.64 19.56
N GLU A 67 15.30 6.16 18.54
CA GLU A 67 14.81 7.30 17.77
C GLU A 67 14.61 6.92 16.29
N THR A 68 13.44 7.27 15.75
CA THR A 68 13.21 7.16 14.30
C THR A 68 13.86 8.36 13.64
N VAL A 69 15.02 8.15 13.03
CA VAL A 69 15.80 9.23 12.42
C VAL A 69 15.93 8.97 10.92
N ALA A 70 15.78 10.03 10.14
CA ALA A 70 16.08 10.04 8.72
C ALA A 70 17.52 10.52 8.48
N ASP A 71 18.35 9.64 7.95
CA ASP A 71 19.62 9.98 7.32
C ASP A 71 19.40 10.22 5.82
N VAL A 72 20.12 11.19 5.23
CA VAL A 72 19.95 11.52 3.81
C VAL A 72 21.31 11.73 3.17
N SER A 73 21.58 10.96 2.11
CA SER A 73 22.86 11.01 1.40
C SER A 73 22.70 10.63 -0.07
N TRP A 74 23.66 11.05 -0.89
CA TRP A 74 23.80 10.54 -2.25
C TRP A 74 24.39 9.13 -2.24
N SER A 75 23.83 8.23 -3.03
CA SER A 75 24.37 6.89 -3.30
C SER A 75 24.83 6.78 -4.74
N ASP A 76 26.14 6.67 -4.94
CA ASP A 76 26.74 6.49 -6.28
C ASP A 76 26.29 5.18 -6.94
N GLY A 77 26.14 4.10 -6.16
CA GLY A 77 25.71 2.79 -6.66
C GLY A 77 24.26 2.80 -7.16
N ALA A 78 23.38 3.55 -6.51
CA ALA A 78 21.98 3.69 -6.92
C ALA A 78 21.75 4.85 -7.92
N GLY A 79 22.73 5.76 -8.06
CA GLY A 79 22.56 7.00 -8.81
C GLY A 79 21.38 7.83 -8.29
N ALA A 80 21.20 7.86 -6.97
CA ALA A 80 20.00 8.35 -6.31
C ALA A 80 20.32 9.04 -4.98
N VAL A 81 19.43 9.94 -4.55
CA VAL A 81 19.41 10.38 -3.15
C VAL A 81 18.69 9.32 -2.33
N VAL A 82 19.34 8.82 -1.28
CA VAL A 82 18.78 7.82 -0.38
C VAL A 82 18.40 8.49 0.94
N VAL A 83 17.17 8.23 1.37
CA VAL A 83 16.65 8.58 2.69
C VAL A 83 16.57 7.28 3.50
N GLY A 84 17.50 7.11 4.44
CA GLY A 84 17.55 5.95 5.32
C GLY A 84 16.78 6.20 6.61
N ILE A 85 15.84 5.32 6.95
CA ILE A 85 15.03 5.42 8.16
C ILE A 85 15.13 4.11 8.93
N VAL A 86 15.46 4.20 10.22
CA VAL A 86 15.44 3.06 11.14
C VAL A 86 14.35 3.27 12.17
N HIS A 87 13.50 2.26 12.37
CA HIS A 87 12.49 2.26 13.42
C HIS A 87 12.58 0.98 14.27
N ALA A 88 12.97 1.14 15.54
CA ALA A 88 13.04 0.05 16.52
C ALA A 88 12.10 0.26 17.72
N GLY A 89 10.99 0.99 17.51
CA GLY A 89 10.05 1.44 18.55
C GLY A 89 9.48 0.32 19.44
N GLU A 90 8.81 0.70 20.53
CA GLU A 90 8.26 -0.27 21.48
C GLU A 90 7.15 -1.14 20.86
N PRO A 91 7.11 -2.46 21.16
CA PRO A 91 6.07 -3.35 20.65
C PRO A 91 4.68 -2.92 21.09
N GLY A 92 3.71 -2.98 20.19
CA GLY A 92 2.29 -2.67 20.47
C GLY A 92 1.94 -1.18 20.51
N ALA A 93 2.86 -0.29 20.15
CA ALA A 93 2.62 1.14 20.01
C ALA A 93 2.22 1.52 18.57
N ASP A 94 1.35 0.73 17.92
CA ASP A 94 1.11 0.76 16.46
C ASP A 94 0.80 2.13 15.86
N GLU A 95 -0.08 2.92 16.48
CA GLU A 95 -0.45 4.25 15.97
C GLU A 95 0.70 5.25 16.12
N ALA A 96 1.34 5.29 17.30
CA ALA A 96 2.49 6.14 17.56
C ALA A 96 3.70 5.77 16.69
N ALA A 97 3.91 4.47 16.45
CA ALA A 97 4.94 3.95 15.56
C ALA A 97 4.67 4.36 14.09
N ALA A 98 3.43 4.23 13.63
CA ALA A 98 3.04 4.66 12.30
C ALA A 98 3.24 6.17 12.10
N ASP A 99 2.89 6.98 13.09
CA ASP A 99 3.09 8.43 13.04
C ASP A 99 4.58 8.81 13.09
N ALA A 100 5.40 8.13 13.90
CA ALA A 100 6.84 8.35 13.96
C ALA A 100 7.52 8.04 12.61
N VAL A 101 7.19 6.90 12.00
CA VAL A 101 7.72 6.53 10.68
C VAL A 101 7.23 7.50 9.60
N ARG A 102 5.95 7.92 9.64
CA ARG A 102 5.44 8.93 8.70
C ARG A 102 6.20 10.24 8.82
N ALA A 103 6.39 10.74 10.04
CA ALA A 103 7.12 11.98 10.29
C ALA A 103 8.58 11.88 9.80
N ALA A 104 9.24 10.75 10.00
CA ALA A 104 10.60 10.53 9.50
C ALA A 104 10.67 10.52 7.97
N ILE A 105 9.69 9.90 7.29
CA ILE A 105 9.59 9.94 5.82
C ILE A 105 9.43 11.40 5.34
N GLU A 106 8.55 12.17 5.94
CA GLU A 106 8.32 13.57 5.58
C GLU A 106 9.55 14.45 5.80
N GLN A 107 10.22 14.29 6.95
CA GLN A 107 11.46 14.99 7.25
C GLN A 107 12.58 14.61 6.28
N GLY A 108 12.73 13.31 6.00
CA GLY A 108 13.74 12.80 5.08
C GLY A 108 13.53 13.30 3.65
N LEU A 109 12.30 13.31 3.16
CA LEU A 109 11.96 13.86 1.84
C LEU A 109 12.20 15.38 1.77
N THR A 110 11.91 16.11 2.85
CA THR A 110 12.19 17.54 2.93
C THR A 110 13.70 17.83 2.89
N ARG A 111 14.50 17.00 3.57
CA ARG A 111 15.97 17.08 3.53
C ARG A 111 16.54 16.65 2.19
N ALA A 112 15.95 15.66 1.51
CA ALA A 112 16.43 15.17 0.21
C ALA A 112 16.43 16.25 -0.89
N VAL A 113 15.63 17.32 -0.72
CA VAL A 113 15.57 18.46 -1.64
C VAL A 113 16.27 19.71 -1.08
N SER A 114 16.96 19.61 0.05
CA SER A 114 17.70 20.74 0.63
C SER A 114 18.96 21.05 -0.18
N GLU A 115 19.39 22.31 -0.15
CA GLU A 115 20.61 22.74 -0.83
C GLU A 115 21.86 21.97 -0.36
N ASP A 116 21.90 21.59 0.92
CA ASP A 116 23.00 20.81 1.50
C ASP A 116 23.12 19.42 0.85
N VAL A 117 21.99 18.71 0.68
CA VAL A 117 21.99 17.39 0.03
C VAL A 117 22.25 17.52 -1.46
N LEU A 118 21.67 18.54 -2.11
CA LEU A 118 21.93 18.81 -3.53
C LEU A 118 23.41 19.06 -3.81
N ALA A 119 24.15 19.69 -2.88
CA ALA A 119 25.59 19.90 -3.00
C ALA A 119 26.40 18.59 -2.93
N THR A 120 25.84 17.52 -2.36
CA THR A 120 26.47 16.18 -2.34
C THR A 120 26.27 15.41 -3.64
N VAL A 121 25.32 15.84 -4.49
CA VAL A 121 25.03 15.18 -5.76
C VAL A 121 26.13 15.51 -6.77
N PRO A 122 26.77 14.50 -7.41
CA PRO A 122 27.77 14.72 -8.44
C PRO A 122 27.18 15.48 -9.63
N GLY A 123 27.94 16.42 -10.22
CA GLY A 123 27.50 17.18 -11.40
C GLY A 123 27.26 16.32 -12.65
N SER A 124 27.71 15.06 -12.64
CA SER A 124 27.43 14.06 -13.69
C SER A 124 26.13 13.27 -13.46
N ALA A 125 25.43 13.48 -12.34
CA ALA A 125 24.16 12.84 -12.07
C ALA A 125 23.08 13.30 -13.05
N ARG A 126 22.11 12.43 -13.32
CA ARG A 126 20.96 12.76 -14.18
C ARG A 126 20.11 13.84 -13.52
N GLU A 127 19.60 14.81 -14.28
CA GLU A 127 18.75 15.88 -13.73
C GLU A 127 17.47 15.34 -13.06
N ASP A 128 17.03 14.15 -13.47
CA ASP A 128 15.84 13.45 -12.99
C ASP A 128 16.16 12.30 -12.01
N TYR A 129 17.28 12.33 -11.29
CA TYR A 129 17.65 11.26 -10.35
C TYR A 129 16.50 10.94 -9.36
N PRO A 130 16.28 9.64 -9.05
CA PRO A 130 15.24 9.24 -8.13
C PRO A 130 15.64 9.53 -6.67
N VAL A 131 14.63 9.58 -5.81
CA VAL A 131 14.78 9.56 -4.35
C VAL A 131 14.32 8.19 -3.86
N ILE A 132 15.20 7.46 -3.18
CA ILE A 132 14.91 6.15 -2.59
C ILE A 132 14.74 6.35 -1.09
N VAL A 133 13.54 6.09 -0.58
CA VAL A 133 13.27 6.02 0.85
C VAL A 133 13.40 4.57 1.27
N SER A 134 14.43 4.24 2.03
CA SER A 134 14.64 2.91 2.61
C SER A 134 14.26 2.95 4.08
N VAL A 135 13.31 2.10 4.47
CA VAL A 135 12.79 2.04 5.84
C VAL A 135 13.08 0.65 6.40
N ARG A 136 13.97 0.57 7.38
CA ARG A 136 14.24 -0.65 8.15
C ARG A 136 13.50 -0.62 9.47
N ILE A 137 12.64 -1.60 9.71
CA ILE A 137 11.74 -1.63 10.87
C ILE A 137 11.94 -2.94 11.64
N ALA A 138 11.92 -2.86 12.97
CA ALA A 138 11.95 -4.07 13.78
C ALA A 138 10.67 -4.88 13.55
N GLU A 139 10.79 -6.18 13.30
CA GLU A 139 9.62 -7.05 13.07
C GLU A 139 8.57 -6.95 14.19
N ASP A 140 9.02 -6.81 15.44
CA ASP A 140 8.14 -6.67 16.62
C ASP A 140 7.53 -5.27 16.79
N ALA A 141 8.02 -4.28 16.03
CA ALA A 141 7.47 -2.93 15.93
C ALA A 141 6.61 -2.73 14.66
N ALA A 142 6.65 -3.66 13.70
CA ALA A 142 5.89 -3.62 12.47
C ALA A 142 4.45 -4.11 12.68
N GLY A 143 3.68 -3.37 13.49
CA GLY A 143 2.27 -3.64 13.70
C GLY A 143 1.40 -3.38 12.46
N GLU A 144 0.11 -3.73 12.53
CA GLU A 144 -0.82 -3.58 11.42
C GLU A 144 -0.93 -2.12 10.95
N GLY A 145 -0.94 -1.16 11.90
CA GLY A 145 -0.97 0.27 11.62
C GLY A 145 0.23 0.75 10.81
N VAL A 146 1.43 0.27 11.14
CA VAL A 146 2.67 0.60 10.43
C VAL A 146 2.65 0.01 9.02
N HIS A 147 2.25 -1.25 8.88
CA HIS A 147 2.11 -1.90 7.58
C HIS A 147 1.08 -1.22 6.67
N ALA A 148 -0.08 -0.85 7.20
CA ALA A 148 -1.11 -0.13 6.46
C ALA A 148 -0.62 1.23 5.99
N MET A 149 0.07 1.97 6.86
CA MET A 149 0.67 3.27 6.54
C MET A 149 1.71 3.15 5.43
N LEU A 150 2.67 2.22 5.55
CA LEU A 150 3.73 2.01 4.55
C LEU A 150 3.17 1.53 3.21
N SER A 151 2.14 0.67 3.24
CA SER A 151 1.44 0.24 2.03
C SER A 151 0.75 1.41 1.33
N GLY A 152 0.14 2.32 2.10
CA GLY A 152 -0.44 3.57 1.59
C GLY A 152 0.62 4.47 0.96
N ALA A 153 1.73 4.70 1.68
CA ALA A 153 2.85 5.52 1.22
C ALA A 153 3.47 4.95 -0.07
N ARG A 154 3.70 3.63 -0.15
CA ARG A 154 4.22 2.97 -1.35
C ARG A 154 3.33 3.22 -2.57
N LYS A 155 2.00 3.09 -2.41
CA LYS A 155 1.03 3.38 -3.48
C LYS A 155 1.05 4.86 -3.89
N GLN A 156 1.20 5.77 -2.93
CA GLN A 156 1.29 7.20 -3.21
C GLN A 156 2.55 7.54 -4.01
N PHE A 157 3.71 7.01 -3.61
CA PHE A 157 4.99 7.27 -4.27
C PHE A 157 5.07 6.65 -5.67
N ALA A 158 4.50 5.46 -5.86
CA ALA A 158 4.42 4.83 -7.17
C ALA A 158 3.69 5.70 -8.23
N ARG A 159 2.76 6.56 -7.82
CA ARG A 159 2.06 7.50 -8.73
C ARG A 159 2.92 8.71 -9.12
N GLY A 160 3.90 9.08 -8.32
CA GLY A 160 4.74 10.26 -8.53
C GLY A 160 6.01 10.00 -9.35
N GLY A 161 6.41 8.74 -9.54
CA GLY A 161 7.51 8.32 -10.43
C GLY A 161 8.94 8.65 -9.96
N ARG A 162 9.13 9.70 -9.16
CA ARG A 162 10.46 10.14 -8.68
C ARG A 162 10.87 9.52 -7.34
N VAL A 163 9.91 9.14 -6.51
CA VAL A 163 10.16 8.58 -5.17
C VAL A 163 9.87 7.09 -5.19
N ARG A 164 10.78 6.29 -4.63
CA ARG A 164 10.62 4.85 -4.42
C ARG A 164 10.71 4.55 -2.93
N LEU A 165 9.80 3.74 -2.42
CA LEU A 165 9.81 3.28 -1.03
C LEU A 165 10.18 1.81 -0.98
N VAL A 166 11.26 1.51 -0.26
CA VAL A 166 11.77 0.18 0.07
C VAL A 166 11.57 -0.01 1.57
N VAL A 167 11.01 -1.15 1.96
CA VAL A 167 10.68 -1.43 3.37
C VAL A 167 11.18 -2.82 3.71
N ASP A 168 12.03 -2.89 4.73
CA ASP A 168 12.60 -4.12 5.23
C ASP A 168 12.23 -4.29 6.69
N ALA A 169 11.45 -5.33 6.98
CA ALA A 169 11.23 -5.78 8.34
C ALA A 169 12.37 -6.73 8.71
N VAL A 170 13.09 -6.43 9.79
CA VAL A 170 14.25 -7.21 10.23
C VAL A 170 14.19 -7.47 11.74
N PRO A 171 14.86 -8.53 12.24
CA PRO A 171 15.00 -8.77 13.67
C PRO A 171 15.59 -7.53 14.38
N ARG A 172 15.09 -7.23 15.58
CA ARG A 172 15.47 -6.02 16.33
C ARG A 172 16.96 -5.94 16.62
N ASP A 173 17.63 -7.07 16.80
CA ASP A 173 19.07 -7.16 17.02
C ASP A 173 19.90 -6.75 15.79
N GLU A 174 19.38 -6.93 14.57
CA GLU A 174 20.05 -6.49 13.34
C GLU A 174 20.00 -4.97 13.14
N LEU A 175 19.09 -4.27 13.81
CA LEU A 175 19.00 -2.79 13.77
C LEU A 175 20.01 -2.09 14.68
N ARG A 176 20.76 -2.85 15.50
CA ARG A 176 21.72 -2.32 16.49
C ARG A 176 23.18 -2.56 16.10
N GLY A 177 23.40 -3.14 14.92
CA GLY A 177 24.72 -3.51 14.40
C GLY A 177 25.63 -2.32 14.14
#